data_AF-A0A960LKC2-F1
#
_entry.id   AF-A0A960LKC2-F1
#
_cell.length_a   1.000
_cell.length_b   1.000
_cell.length_c   1.000
_cell.angle_alpha   90.00
_cell.angle_beta   90.00
_cell.angle_gamma   90.00
#
_symmetry.space_group_name_H-M   'P 1'
#
loop_
_entity.id
_entity.type
_entity.pdbx_description
1 polymer ?
#
loop_
_entity_poly.entity_id
_entity_poly.type
_entity_poly.pdbx_seq_one_letter_code
_entity_poly.pdbx_strand_id
1 'polypeptide(L)'
;QPVNLFPDGNEFKELGPKKWKGPGLAIQRIELEGPLLEEFPSRGHRLIFDGLNRQEVEPENPTTKTKSWYVPKYEIQSEDPAAEAKAVLARVASKAFRRPVDESQIAPYLDLMQTEMKDGSTFEEALKTSVIAIFCAPEFLYFQESSGFLDDWELASRLSYFLCRTAPDNKLLDAARAGKLSKDPGELLAQTERLLAHPHAERFVTDFTDAWLDLRNIEFTAPDARLFPEYDSYLQYSMIEETRSFFRALIQENLSIKNVVKSDFVMLNERLAEHYGI
;
A
#
# COMPACT_ATOMS: atom_id res chain seq x y z
N GLN A 1 -17.53 -25.45 -5.09
CA GLN A 1 -17.21 -26.35 -6.21
C GLN A 1 -15.70 -26.54 -6.27
N PRO A 2 -15.17 -27.70 -6.68
CA PRO A 2 -13.72 -27.87 -6.84
C PRO A 2 -13.21 -27.09 -8.06
N VAL A 3 -12.07 -26.42 -7.91
CA VAL A 3 -11.48 -25.54 -8.91
C VAL A 3 -10.03 -25.99 -9.19
N ASN A 4 -9.63 -25.98 -10.45
CA ASN A 4 -8.31 -26.41 -10.90
C ASN A 4 -7.24 -25.36 -10.52
N LEU A 5 -6.16 -25.79 -9.86
CA LEU A 5 -5.02 -24.95 -9.46
C LEU A 5 -3.75 -25.39 -10.21
N PHE A 6 -3.82 -25.46 -11.55
CA PHE A 6 -2.71 -25.72 -12.52
C PHE A 6 -2.47 -27.21 -12.89
N PRO A 7 -2.13 -27.54 -14.17
CA PRO A 7 -0.88 -27.12 -14.79
C PRO A 7 -0.94 -26.70 -16.28
N ASP A 8 -2.02 -26.09 -16.77
CA ASP A 8 -2.00 -25.43 -18.10
C ASP A 8 -3.04 -24.29 -18.17
N GLY A 9 -2.57 -23.05 -18.09
CA GLY A 9 -3.36 -21.82 -18.29
C GLY A 9 -4.23 -21.41 -17.09
N ASN A 10 -4.25 -20.10 -16.80
CA ASN A 10 -5.11 -19.46 -15.77
C ASN A 10 -6.61 -19.49 -16.15
N GLU A 11 -7.15 -20.64 -16.57
CA GLU A 11 -8.59 -20.80 -16.83
C GLU A 11 -9.26 -21.55 -15.68
N PHE A 12 -10.07 -20.82 -14.90
CA PHE A 12 -10.98 -21.41 -13.92
C PHE A 12 -12.16 -22.08 -14.64
N LYS A 13 -12.01 -23.35 -15.02
CA LYS A 13 -13.12 -24.17 -15.57
C LYS A 13 -13.88 -24.85 -14.45
N GLU A 14 -15.20 -24.65 -14.43
CA GLU A 14 -16.12 -25.33 -13.51
C GLU A 14 -16.26 -26.82 -13.90
N LEU A 15 -15.32 -27.64 -13.42
CA LEU A 15 -15.38 -29.09 -13.56
C LEU A 15 -16.17 -29.63 -12.38
N GLY A 16 -17.50 -29.72 -12.54
CA GLY A 16 -18.38 -30.28 -11.51
C GLY A 16 -17.83 -31.61 -10.93
N PRO A 17 -18.14 -31.93 -9.65
CA PRO A 17 -17.44 -32.93 -8.85
C PRO A 17 -17.41 -34.35 -9.45
N LYS A 18 -18.32 -34.67 -10.37
CA LYS A 18 -18.35 -35.96 -11.08
C LYS A 18 -17.24 -36.13 -12.13
N LYS A 19 -16.63 -35.05 -12.62
CA LYS A 19 -15.66 -35.08 -13.73
C LYS A 19 -14.19 -35.02 -13.28
N TRP A 20 -13.91 -34.63 -12.04
CA TRP A 20 -12.54 -34.52 -11.51
C TRP A 20 -12.12 -35.81 -10.77
N LYS A 21 -10.97 -36.38 -11.15
CA LYS A 21 -10.46 -37.65 -10.59
C LYS A 21 -9.15 -37.52 -9.79
N GLY A 22 -8.58 -36.31 -9.69
CA GLY A 22 -7.35 -36.04 -8.93
C GLY A 22 -7.62 -35.56 -7.50
N PRO A 23 -6.56 -35.38 -6.67
CA PRO A 23 -6.70 -34.63 -5.42
C PRO A 23 -7.23 -33.23 -5.72
N GLY A 24 -8.17 -32.74 -4.91
CA GLY A 24 -8.82 -31.44 -5.12
C GLY A 24 -9.54 -30.95 -3.87
N LEU A 25 -9.60 -29.63 -3.71
CA LEU A 25 -10.28 -28.98 -2.59
C LEU A 25 -11.73 -28.68 -2.99
N ALA A 26 -12.71 -29.11 -2.20
CA ALA A 26 -14.13 -28.79 -2.43
C ALA A 26 -14.55 -27.63 -1.50
N ILE A 27 -14.69 -26.43 -2.05
CA ILE A 27 -15.22 -25.28 -1.29
C ILE A 27 -16.75 -25.30 -1.37
N GLN A 28 -17.44 -25.54 -0.26
CA GLN A 28 -18.91 -25.69 -0.24
C GLN A 28 -19.65 -24.35 -0.19
N ARG A 29 -19.15 -23.40 0.62
CA ARG A 29 -19.68 -22.04 0.73
C ARG A 29 -18.53 -21.11 1.10
N ILE A 30 -18.52 -19.92 0.50
CA ILE A 30 -17.73 -18.78 0.98
C ILE A 30 -18.77 -17.75 1.42
N GLU A 31 -18.79 -17.44 2.70
CA GLU A 31 -19.54 -16.30 3.24
C GLU A 31 -18.56 -15.16 3.43
N LEU A 32 -18.72 -14.11 2.65
CA LEU A 32 -17.97 -12.88 2.78
C LEU A 32 -18.86 -11.91 3.56
N GLU A 33 -18.67 -11.82 4.87
CA GLU A 33 -19.25 -10.75 5.67
C GLU A 33 -18.34 -9.52 5.57
N GLY A 34 -18.87 -8.48 4.94
CA GLY A 34 -18.21 -7.20 4.74
C GLY A 34 -18.94 -6.07 5.46
N PRO A 35 -18.36 -4.87 5.45
CA PRO A 35 -17.99 -4.24 4.19
C PRO A 35 -16.60 -4.66 3.68
N LEU A 36 -16.55 -5.09 2.41
CA LEU A 36 -15.28 -5.40 1.71
C LEU A 36 -14.43 -4.13 1.45
N LEU A 37 -15.06 -2.96 1.55
CA LEU A 37 -14.45 -1.64 1.46
C LEU A 37 -15.03 -0.78 2.57
N GLU A 38 -14.19 -0.25 3.47
CA GLU A 38 -14.63 0.65 4.55
C GLU A 38 -15.42 1.85 4.03
N GLU A 39 -15.08 2.33 2.83
CA GLU A 39 -15.79 3.40 2.14
C GLU A 39 -15.93 3.09 0.64
N PHE A 40 -17.11 3.38 0.08
CA PHE A 40 -17.39 3.30 -1.36
C PHE A 40 -17.90 4.66 -1.89
N PRO A 41 -17.32 5.21 -2.98
CA PRO A 41 -16.17 4.69 -3.73
C PRO A 41 -14.86 4.72 -2.94
N SER A 42 -13.91 3.84 -3.31
CA SER A 42 -12.62 3.75 -2.62
C SER A 42 -11.81 5.06 -2.74
N ARG A 43 -10.82 5.24 -1.87
CA ARG A 43 -9.90 6.41 -1.93
C ARG A 43 -9.25 6.59 -3.31
N GLY A 44 -8.81 5.49 -3.94
CA GLY A 44 -8.20 5.54 -5.27
C GLY A 44 -9.20 5.92 -6.36
N HIS A 45 -10.43 5.41 -6.27
CA HIS A 45 -11.49 5.81 -7.18
C HIS A 45 -11.79 7.31 -7.08
N ARG A 46 -11.99 7.80 -5.85
CA ARG A 46 -12.21 9.23 -5.59
C ARG A 46 -11.06 10.10 -6.09
N LEU A 47 -9.82 9.66 -5.88
CA LEU A 47 -8.63 10.39 -6.35
C LEU A 47 -8.66 10.64 -7.87
N ILE A 48 -9.12 9.68 -8.66
CA ILE A 48 -9.13 9.79 -10.13
C ILE A 48 -10.44 10.42 -10.62
N PHE A 49 -11.59 9.97 -10.11
CA PHE A 49 -12.89 10.24 -10.73
C PHE A 49 -13.74 11.30 -10.01
N ASP A 50 -13.35 11.81 -8.84
CA ASP A 50 -14.10 12.87 -8.18
C ASP A 50 -14.15 14.14 -9.03
N GLY A 51 -15.37 14.67 -9.18
CA GLY A 51 -15.68 15.85 -9.98
C GLY A 51 -15.99 15.57 -11.46
N LEU A 52 -15.86 14.32 -11.92
CA LEU A 52 -16.18 13.96 -13.30
C LEU A 52 -17.64 13.51 -13.45
N ASN A 53 -18.31 13.99 -14.49
CA ASN A 53 -19.70 13.64 -14.77
C ASN A 53 -19.79 12.26 -15.44
N ARG A 54 -20.14 11.24 -14.66
CA ARG A 54 -20.32 9.86 -15.13
C ARG A 54 -21.79 9.56 -15.35
N GLN A 55 -22.17 9.27 -16.59
CA GLN A 55 -23.56 8.98 -16.97
C GLN A 55 -23.69 7.58 -17.55
N GLU A 56 -24.86 6.97 -17.36
CA GLU A 56 -25.17 5.68 -17.99
C GLU A 56 -25.27 5.87 -19.52
N VAL A 57 -24.62 5.00 -20.27
CA VAL A 57 -24.78 4.91 -21.72
C VAL A 57 -26.09 4.19 -22.00
N GLU A 58 -27.04 4.93 -22.54
CA GLU A 58 -28.35 4.38 -22.91
C GLU A 58 -28.19 3.26 -23.96
N PRO A 59 -28.80 2.08 -23.75
CA PRO A 59 -28.77 1.03 -24.74
C PRO A 59 -29.58 1.44 -25.98
N GLU A 60 -29.13 0.99 -27.16
CA GLU A 60 -29.78 1.30 -28.45
C GLU A 60 -31.31 1.03 -28.42
N ASN A 61 -31.71 -0.04 -27.71
CA ASN A 61 -33.10 -0.28 -27.38
C ASN A 61 -33.35 -0.06 -25.87
N PRO A 62 -34.16 0.93 -25.46
CA PRO A 62 -34.46 1.22 -24.06
C PRO A 62 -35.03 0.03 -23.27
N THR A 63 -35.76 -0.87 -23.93
CA THR A 63 -36.32 -2.08 -23.30
C THR A 63 -35.25 -3.08 -22.86
N THR A 64 -34.00 -2.92 -23.32
CA THR A 64 -32.86 -3.74 -22.88
C THR A 64 -32.59 -3.57 -21.40
N LYS A 65 -32.86 -2.39 -20.82
CA LYS A 65 -32.67 -2.14 -19.38
C LYS A 65 -33.50 -3.07 -18.49
N THR A 66 -34.59 -3.65 -18.99
CA THR A 66 -35.44 -4.55 -18.22
C THR A 66 -34.99 -6.02 -18.27
N LYS A 67 -33.90 -6.34 -18.99
CA LYS A 67 -33.42 -7.72 -19.15
C LYS A 67 -32.52 -8.10 -17.99
N SER A 68 -32.65 -9.34 -17.50
CA SER A 68 -31.89 -9.84 -16.34
C SER A 68 -30.37 -9.92 -16.58
N TRP A 69 -29.94 -9.96 -17.84
CA TRP A 69 -28.53 -9.99 -18.23
C TRP A 69 -27.96 -8.61 -18.54
N TYR A 70 -28.77 -7.55 -18.52
CA TYR A 70 -28.29 -6.20 -18.81
C TYR A 70 -27.37 -5.73 -17.69
N VAL A 71 -26.19 -5.26 -18.09
CA VAL A 71 -25.24 -4.60 -17.19
C VAL A 71 -25.13 -3.15 -17.65
N PRO A 72 -25.50 -2.18 -16.80
CA PRO A 72 -25.42 -0.77 -17.16
C PRO A 72 -23.97 -0.40 -17.44
N LYS A 73 -23.74 0.25 -18.59
CA LYS A 73 -22.45 0.82 -18.96
C LYS A 73 -22.48 2.29 -18.62
N TYR A 74 -21.36 2.82 -18.17
CA TYR A 74 -21.24 4.22 -17.83
C TYR A 74 -20.03 4.79 -18.52
N GLU A 75 -20.14 6.03 -18.98
CA GLU A 75 -19.06 6.79 -19.60
C GLU A 75 -18.95 8.16 -18.93
N ILE A 76 -17.74 8.71 -18.95
CA ILE A 76 -17.48 10.06 -18.48
C ILE A 76 -17.83 11.01 -19.63
N GLN A 77 -18.85 11.84 -19.41
CA GLN A 77 -19.20 12.92 -20.31
C GLN A 77 -18.49 14.18 -19.84
N SER A 78 -17.67 14.76 -20.71
CA SER A 78 -16.86 15.92 -20.39
C SER A 78 -17.23 17.08 -21.32
N GLU A 79 -17.53 18.24 -20.74
CA GLU A 79 -17.77 19.47 -21.50
C GLU A 79 -16.46 20.15 -21.91
N ASP A 80 -15.44 20.05 -21.06
CA ASP A 80 -14.06 20.49 -21.32
C ASP A 80 -13.06 19.39 -20.92
N PRO A 81 -12.80 18.43 -21.83
CA PRO A 81 -11.90 17.32 -21.57
C PRO A 81 -10.51 17.74 -21.11
N ALA A 82 -9.98 18.83 -21.67
CA ALA A 82 -8.62 19.27 -21.37
C ALA A 82 -8.52 19.85 -19.96
N ALA A 83 -9.48 20.71 -19.56
CA ALA A 83 -9.48 21.31 -18.24
C ALA A 83 -9.76 20.28 -17.13
N GLU A 84 -10.74 19.40 -17.33
CA GLU A 84 -11.07 18.34 -16.37
C GLU A 84 -9.90 17.36 -16.20
N ALA A 85 -9.28 16.92 -17.30
CA ALA A 85 -8.10 16.07 -17.24
C ALA A 85 -6.93 16.75 -16.52
N LYS A 86 -6.69 18.05 -16.78
CA LYS A 86 -5.61 18.80 -16.12
C LYS A 86 -5.81 18.82 -14.60
N ALA A 87 -7.04 19.04 -14.15
CA ALA A 87 -7.36 19.05 -12.72
C ALA A 87 -7.16 17.67 -12.08
N VAL A 88 -7.60 16.60 -12.75
CA VAL A 88 -7.43 15.22 -12.27
C VAL A 88 -5.95 14.84 -12.22
N LEU A 89 -5.22 15.06 -13.31
CA LEU A 89 -3.80 14.71 -13.41
C LEU A 89 -2.96 15.50 -12.41
N ALA A 90 -3.24 16.79 -12.20
CA ALA A 90 -2.57 17.59 -11.17
C ALA A 90 -2.82 17.03 -9.75
N ARG A 91 -4.05 16.61 -9.45
CA ARG A 91 -4.43 16.02 -8.17
C ARG A 91 -3.74 14.67 -7.94
N VAL A 92 -3.75 13.79 -8.95
CA VAL A 92 -3.11 12.47 -8.90
C VAL A 92 -1.59 12.64 -8.77
N ALA A 93 -0.97 13.44 -9.64
CA ALA A 93 0.46 13.69 -9.63
C ALA A 93 0.93 14.31 -8.32
N SER A 94 0.18 15.27 -7.75
CA SER A 94 0.53 15.85 -6.44
C SER A 94 0.57 14.81 -5.32
N LYS A 95 -0.32 13.81 -5.37
CA LYS A 95 -0.33 12.71 -4.41
C LYS A 95 0.76 11.67 -4.70
N ALA A 96 1.00 11.36 -5.98
CA ALA A 96 2.02 10.41 -6.40
C ALA A 96 3.44 10.92 -6.11
N PHE A 97 3.71 12.18 -6.46
CA PHE A 97 5.01 12.83 -6.27
C PHE A 97 5.18 13.42 -4.87
N ARG A 98 4.11 13.39 -4.05
CA ARG A 98 4.12 13.78 -2.63
C ARG A 98 4.47 15.25 -2.39
N ARG A 99 4.25 16.09 -3.41
CA ARG A 99 4.49 17.53 -3.41
C ARG A 99 3.57 18.24 -4.41
N PRO A 100 3.38 19.56 -4.32
CA PRO A 100 2.71 20.32 -5.36
C PRO A 100 3.43 20.14 -6.72
N VAL A 101 2.64 20.10 -7.77
CA VAL A 101 3.09 19.98 -9.16
C VAL A 101 2.73 21.24 -9.92
N ASP A 102 3.63 21.69 -10.80
CA ASP A 102 3.36 22.81 -11.70
C ASP A 102 2.80 22.33 -13.04
N GLU A 103 2.37 23.29 -13.87
CA GLU A 103 1.76 22.98 -15.17
C GLU A 103 2.72 22.29 -16.13
N SER A 104 4.02 22.60 -16.07
CA SER A 104 5.04 22.01 -16.95
C SER A 104 5.25 20.53 -16.63
N GLN A 105 5.12 20.14 -15.36
CA GLN A 105 5.17 18.75 -14.94
C GLN A 105 3.94 17.95 -15.38
N ILE A 106 2.79 18.61 -15.57
CA ILE A 106 1.54 17.95 -15.97
C ILE A 106 1.39 17.87 -17.50
N ALA A 107 1.98 18.81 -18.24
CA ALA A 107 1.87 18.89 -19.69
C ALA A 107 2.16 17.57 -20.43
N PRO A 108 3.24 16.80 -20.12
CA PRO A 108 3.50 15.54 -20.82
C PRO A 108 2.39 14.50 -20.67
N TYR A 109 1.72 14.46 -19.51
CA TYR A 109 0.63 13.53 -19.26
C TYR A 109 -0.67 13.97 -19.95
N LEU A 110 -0.89 15.28 -20.10
CA LEU A 110 -1.97 15.82 -20.89
C LEU A 110 -1.78 15.55 -22.39
N ASP A 111 -0.57 15.74 -22.90
CA ASP A 111 -0.23 15.47 -24.29
C ASP A 111 -0.41 13.98 -24.63
N LEU A 112 -0.02 13.09 -23.71
CA LEU A 112 -0.26 11.65 -23.84
C LEU A 112 -1.76 11.35 -23.93
N MET A 113 -2.56 11.93 -23.04
CA MET A 113 -4.01 11.74 -23.06
C MET A 113 -4.63 12.23 -24.38
N GLN A 114 -4.23 13.41 -24.85
CA GLN A 114 -4.73 13.97 -26.10
C GLN A 114 -4.35 13.11 -27.30
N THR A 115 -3.20 12.46 -27.26
CA THR A 115 -2.76 11.51 -28.29
C THR A 115 -3.64 10.27 -28.30
N GLU A 116 -3.84 9.65 -27.13
CA GLU A 116 -4.75 8.50 -26.97
C GLU A 116 -6.18 8.80 -27.45
N MET A 117 -6.70 9.98 -27.13
CA MET A 117 -8.04 10.40 -27.60
C MET A 117 -8.10 10.58 -29.12
N LYS A 118 -7.03 11.07 -29.76
CA LYS A 118 -6.95 11.18 -31.23
C LYS A 118 -6.91 9.80 -31.89
N ASP A 119 -6.34 8.81 -31.20
CA ASP A 119 -6.26 7.42 -31.67
C ASP A 119 -7.54 6.62 -31.41
N GLY A 120 -8.56 7.25 -30.82
CA GLY A 120 -9.92 6.71 -30.67
C GLY A 120 -10.26 6.20 -29.27
N SER A 121 -9.36 6.35 -28.29
CA SER A 121 -9.64 6.01 -26.90
C SER A 121 -10.72 6.93 -26.31
N THR A 122 -11.59 6.37 -25.47
CA THR A 122 -12.54 7.19 -24.68
C THR A 122 -11.80 8.10 -23.70
N PHE A 123 -12.47 9.14 -23.19
CA PHE A 123 -11.91 10.01 -22.17
C PHE A 123 -11.38 9.23 -20.96
N GLU A 124 -12.16 8.26 -20.48
CA GLU A 124 -11.81 7.45 -19.30
C GLU A 124 -10.58 6.57 -19.57
N GLU A 125 -10.48 5.96 -20.76
CA GLU A 125 -9.33 5.15 -21.16
C GLU A 125 -8.06 5.99 -21.29
N ALA A 126 -8.13 7.12 -22.00
CA ALA A 126 -7.00 8.03 -22.17
C ALA A 126 -6.54 8.61 -20.81
N LEU A 127 -7.47 8.97 -19.93
CA LEU A 127 -7.16 9.43 -18.57
C LEU A 127 -6.45 8.35 -17.76
N LYS A 128 -6.91 7.10 -17.82
CA LYS A 128 -6.25 5.97 -17.15
C LYS A 128 -4.82 5.76 -17.67
N THR A 129 -4.61 5.85 -18.98
CA THR A 129 -3.26 5.76 -19.59
C THR A 129 -2.33 6.82 -19.01
N SER A 130 -2.77 8.07 -18.93
CA SER A 130 -1.98 9.16 -18.34
C SER A 130 -1.74 9.00 -16.83
N VAL A 131 -2.72 8.47 -16.08
CA VAL A 131 -2.54 8.14 -14.66
C VAL A 131 -1.52 7.01 -14.47
N ILE A 132 -1.56 5.98 -15.31
CA ILE A 132 -0.54 4.92 -15.31
C ILE A 132 0.84 5.51 -15.59
N ALA A 133 0.95 6.42 -16.57
CA ALA A 133 2.20 7.09 -16.87
C ALA A 133 2.77 7.86 -15.66
N ILE A 134 1.91 8.53 -14.86
CA ILE A 134 2.33 9.17 -13.60
C ILE A 134 2.94 8.14 -12.63
N PHE A 135 2.37 6.94 -12.51
CA PHE A 135 2.90 5.87 -11.65
C PHE A 135 4.13 5.15 -12.24
N CYS A 136 4.47 5.41 -13.50
CA CYS A 136 5.72 4.96 -14.11
C CYS A 136 6.80 6.05 -14.07
N ALA A 137 6.48 7.26 -13.60
CA ALA A 137 7.40 8.39 -13.59
C ALA A 137 8.51 8.20 -12.54
N PRO A 138 9.75 8.66 -12.84
CA PRO A 138 10.85 8.64 -11.88
C PRO A 138 10.53 9.29 -10.53
N GLU A 139 9.74 10.37 -10.52
CA GLU A 139 9.32 11.11 -9.32
C GLU A 139 8.39 10.31 -8.41
N PHE A 140 7.71 9.30 -8.97
CA PHE A 140 6.91 8.35 -8.20
C PHE A 140 7.78 7.19 -7.71
N LEU A 141 8.57 6.60 -8.60
CA LEU A 141 9.37 5.39 -8.34
C LEU A 141 10.55 5.63 -7.38
N TYR A 142 11.12 6.82 -7.41
CA TYR A 142 12.30 7.19 -6.63
C TYR A 142 12.08 8.49 -5.85
N PHE A 143 12.85 8.67 -4.78
CA PHE A 143 13.04 9.99 -4.20
C PHE A 143 14.06 10.75 -5.04
N GLN A 144 13.56 11.65 -5.88
CA GLN A 144 14.38 12.60 -6.61
C GLN A 144 14.60 13.82 -5.73
N GLU A 145 15.82 13.97 -5.21
CA GLU A 145 16.17 15.02 -4.27
C GLU A 145 17.42 15.74 -4.73
N SER A 146 17.49 17.04 -4.46
CA SER A 146 18.68 17.82 -4.80
C SER A 146 19.83 17.51 -3.84
N SER A 147 21.06 17.55 -4.35
CA SER A 147 22.25 17.44 -3.50
C SER A 147 22.28 18.59 -2.49
N GLY A 148 22.37 18.26 -1.20
CA GLY A 148 22.47 19.25 -0.12
C GLY A 148 21.45 19.02 0.97
N PHE A 149 20.92 20.12 1.52
CA PHE A 149 19.85 20.06 2.51
C PHE A 149 18.52 19.75 1.84
N LEU A 150 17.76 18.85 2.48
CA LEU A 150 16.44 18.47 2.03
C LEU A 150 15.46 19.62 2.23
N ASP A 151 14.57 19.82 1.26
CA ASP A 151 13.41 20.68 1.42
C ASP A 151 12.33 20.03 2.31
N ASP A 152 11.31 20.81 2.67
CA ASP A 152 10.24 20.34 3.54
C ASP A 152 9.40 19.19 2.96
N TRP A 153 9.21 19.12 1.64
CA TRP A 153 8.48 18.02 0.99
C TRP A 153 9.32 16.74 0.93
N GLU A 154 10.61 16.88 0.67
CA GLU A 154 11.59 15.80 0.71
C GLU A 154 11.72 15.25 2.14
N LEU A 155 11.81 16.12 3.16
CA LEU A 155 11.81 15.74 4.57
C LEU A 155 10.54 14.99 4.97
N ALA A 156 9.36 15.50 4.60
CA ALA A 156 8.08 14.83 4.85
C ALA A 156 8.05 13.42 4.23
N SER A 157 8.50 13.30 2.98
CA SER A 157 8.54 12.03 2.26
C SER A 157 9.51 11.05 2.94
N ARG A 158 10.76 11.47 3.19
CA ARG A 158 11.75 10.62 3.84
C ARG A 158 11.30 10.18 5.23
N LEU A 159 10.78 11.09 6.05
CA LEU A 159 10.34 10.77 7.40
C LEU A 159 9.19 9.74 7.38
N SER A 160 8.19 9.94 6.53
CA SER A 160 7.06 9.02 6.42
C SER A 160 7.46 7.64 5.91
N TYR A 161 8.33 7.57 4.90
CA TYR A 161 8.78 6.28 4.38
C TYR A 161 9.76 5.57 5.31
N PHE A 162 10.60 6.32 6.01
CA PHE A 162 11.52 5.78 7.01
C PHE A 162 10.75 5.13 8.17
N LEU A 163 9.76 5.84 8.73
CA LEU A 163 9.06 5.37 9.93
C LEU A 163 7.84 4.51 9.64
N CYS A 164 7.12 4.77 8.55
CA CYS A 164 5.81 4.13 8.30
C CYS A 164 5.73 3.37 6.97
N ARG A 165 6.81 3.39 6.16
CA ARG A 165 6.86 2.71 4.84
C ARG A 165 5.67 3.06 3.94
N THR A 166 5.23 4.30 3.99
CA THR A 166 4.11 4.77 3.17
C THR A 166 4.20 6.28 2.92
N ALA A 167 3.37 6.79 2.00
CA ALA A 167 3.33 8.19 1.64
C ALA A 167 2.92 9.07 2.84
N PRO A 168 3.47 10.30 2.92
CA PRO A 168 3.14 11.25 3.99
C PRO A 168 1.64 11.55 4.03
N ASP A 169 1.08 11.57 5.24
CA ASP A 169 -0.30 11.98 5.45
C ASP A 169 -0.48 13.50 5.25
N ASN A 170 -1.75 13.95 5.22
CA ASN A 170 -2.05 15.35 5.00
C ASN A 170 -1.45 16.25 6.11
N LYS A 171 -1.42 15.80 7.37
CA LYS A 171 -0.88 16.61 8.48
C LYS A 171 0.61 16.87 8.30
N LEU A 172 1.37 15.86 7.86
CA LEU A 172 2.79 16.02 7.57
C LEU A 172 3.03 16.87 6.32
N LEU A 173 2.22 16.69 5.27
CA LEU A 173 2.26 17.53 4.07
C LEU A 173 1.87 18.99 4.34
N ASP A 174 0.98 19.24 5.29
CA ASP A 174 0.60 20.60 5.69
C ASP A 174 1.72 21.29 6.47
N ALA A 175 2.41 20.56 7.34
CA ALA A 175 3.63 21.05 8.02
C ALA A 175 4.74 21.36 7.00
N ALA A 176 4.89 20.50 5.98
CA ALA A 176 5.82 20.74 4.88
C ALA A 176 5.45 21.98 4.07
N ARG A 177 4.16 22.14 3.73
CA ARG A 177 3.65 23.33 3.03
C ARG A 177 3.93 24.63 3.79
N ALA A 178 3.84 24.57 5.11
CA ALA A 178 4.13 25.70 5.98
C ALA A 178 5.63 25.99 6.15
N GLY A 179 6.52 25.14 5.60
CA GLY A 179 7.97 25.28 5.71
C GLY A 179 8.49 25.11 7.14
N LYS A 180 7.79 24.31 7.96
CA LYS A 180 8.09 24.15 9.39
C LYS A 180 9.04 22.99 9.68
N LEU A 181 9.07 21.94 8.86
CA LEU A 181 9.85 20.74 9.14
C LEU A 181 11.36 21.02 9.11
N SER A 182 11.80 21.89 8.19
CA SER A 182 13.21 22.28 8.09
C SER A 182 13.63 23.37 9.08
N LYS A 183 12.68 24.21 9.54
CA LYS A 183 12.97 25.43 10.33
C LYS A 183 12.68 25.31 11.81
N ASP A 184 11.75 24.45 12.20
CA ASP A 184 11.31 24.27 13.58
C ASP A 184 11.61 22.84 14.05
N PRO A 185 12.71 22.64 14.79
CA PRO A 185 13.06 21.35 15.36
C PRO A 185 11.96 20.75 16.26
N GLY A 186 11.14 21.61 16.88
CA GLY A 186 10.02 21.17 17.71
C GLY A 186 8.88 20.56 16.89
N GLU A 187 8.54 21.15 15.74
CA GLU A 187 7.56 20.56 14.81
C GLU A 187 8.07 19.24 14.24
N LEU A 188 9.35 19.18 13.84
CA LEU A 188 9.94 17.94 13.32
C LEU A 188 9.90 16.82 14.36
N LEU A 189 10.25 17.12 15.62
CA LEU A 189 10.16 16.16 16.72
C LEU A 189 8.71 15.71 16.95
N ALA A 190 7.76 16.65 17.01
CA ALA A 190 6.35 16.33 17.24
C ALA A 190 5.76 15.45 16.12
N GLN A 191 6.14 15.67 14.87
CA GLN A 191 5.73 14.80 13.75
C GLN A 191 6.39 13.42 13.82
N THR A 192 7.66 13.36 14.25
CA THR A 192 8.39 12.10 14.44
C THR A 192 7.71 11.22 15.51
N GLU A 193 7.44 11.79 16.69
CA GLU A 193 6.75 11.09 17.79
C GLU A 193 5.36 10.61 17.37
N ARG A 194 4.61 11.47 16.65
CA ARG A 194 3.30 11.10 16.12
C ARG A 194 3.35 9.93 15.15
N LEU A 195 4.33 9.92 14.24
CA LEU A 195 4.50 8.83 13.28
C LEU A 195 4.94 7.54 13.95
N LEU A 196 5.80 7.61 14.98
CA LEU A 196 6.20 6.46 15.79
C LEU A 196 5.02 5.86 16.57
N ALA A 197 4.04 6.67 16.97
CA ALA A 197 2.82 6.21 17.62
C ALA A 197 1.76 5.66 16.61
N HIS A 198 1.97 5.83 15.30
CA HIS A 198 1.02 5.36 14.29
C HIS A 198 1.14 3.84 14.09
N PRO A 199 0.04 3.09 13.85
CA PRO A 199 0.10 1.63 13.64
C PRO A 199 1.05 1.18 12.52
N HIS A 200 1.30 2.04 11.54
CA HIS A 200 2.27 1.75 10.47
C HIS A 200 3.73 1.76 10.92
N ALA A 201 4.06 2.30 12.10
CA ALA A 201 5.41 2.28 12.67
C ALA A 201 5.94 0.85 12.90
N GLU A 202 5.04 -0.12 13.05
CA GLU A 202 5.39 -1.54 13.14
C GLU A 202 6.17 -2.04 11.92
N ARG A 203 5.96 -1.43 10.75
CA ARG A 203 6.72 -1.75 9.54
C ARG A 203 8.18 -1.36 9.68
N PHE A 204 8.47 -0.23 10.32
CA PHE A 204 9.85 0.16 10.62
C PHE A 204 10.51 -0.81 11.58
N VAL A 205 9.85 -1.19 12.68
CA VAL A 205 10.36 -2.18 13.64
C VAL A 205 10.71 -3.49 12.93
N THR A 206 9.78 -3.99 12.12
CA THR A 206 9.95 -5.22 11.33
C THR A 206 11.15 -5.11 10.39
N ASP A 207 11.16 -4.12 9.50
CA ASP A 207 12.18 -4.03 8.46
C ASP A 207 13.57 -3.71 9.02
N PHE A 208 13.65 -2.88 10.06
CA PHE A 208 14.89 -2.52 10.72
C PHE A 208 15.52 -3.74 11.41
N THR A 209 14.74 -4.48 12.20
CA THR A 209 15.23 -5.68 12.89
C THR A 209 15.57 -6.80 11.91
N ASP A 210 14.77 -6.97 10.85
CA ASP A 210 15.04 -7.93 9.78
C ASP A 210 16.34 -7.62 9.02
N ALA A 211 16.72 -6.34 8.89
CA ALA A 211 17.97 -5.94 8.24
C ALA A 211 19.16 -5.97 9.18
N TRP A 212 18.99 -5.50 10.42
CA TRP A 212 20.07 -5.35 11.38
C TRP A 212 20.50 -6.68 11.99
N LEU A 213 19.53 -7.51 12.37
CA LEU A 213 19.75 -8.78 13.08
C LEU A 213 19.55 -9.99 12.15
N ASP A 214 19.31 -9.74 10.87
CA ASP A 214 19.08 -10.75 9.84
C ASP A 214 17.90 -11.70 10.15
N LEU A 215 16.88 -11.22 10.86
CA LEU A 215 15.72 -12.04 11.28
C LEU A 215 14.97 -12.65 10.09
N ARG A 216 15.03 -12.00 8.91
CA ARG A 216 14.49 -12.53 7.65
C ARG A 216 15.11 -13.87 7.24
N ASN A 217 16.33 -14.14 7.68
CA ASN A 217 17.12 -15.32 7.37
C ASN A 217 17.31 -16.24 8.58
N ILE A 218 16.47 -16.13 9.62
CA ILE A 218 16.61 -16.92 10.85
C ILE A 218 16.63 -18.44 10.59
N GLU A 219 15.98 -18.89 9.51
CA GLU A 219 15.95 -20.30 9.08
C GLU A 219 17.27 -20.79 8.47
N PHE A 220 18.14 -19.89 8.02
CA PHE A 220 19.41 -20.26 7.37
C PHE A 220 20.30 -21.11 8.31
N THR A 221 20.14 -20.91 9.62
CA THR A 221 20.85 -21.64 10.68
C THR A 221 19.92 -22.50 11.52
N ALA A 222 18.82 -23.00 10.95
CA ALA A 222 17.87 -23.83 11.69
C ALA A 222 18.55 -25.08 12.28
N PRO A 223 18.36 -25.37 13.59
CA PRO A 223 18.85 -26.61 14.21
C PRO A 223 18.30 -27.87 13.52
N ASP A 224 19.06 -28.98 13.56
CA ASP A 224 18.55 -30.26 13.08
C ASP A 224 17.39 -30.72 13.97
N ALA A 225 16.20 -30.88 13.39
CA ALA A 225 14.97 -31.21 14.11
C ALA A 225 15.00 -32.58 14.83
N ARG A 226 15.91 -33.49 14.50
CA ARG A 226 16.09 -34.75 15.23
C ARG A 226 16.96 -34.58 16.46
N LEU A 227 17.91 -33.65 16.42
CA LEU A 227 18.78 -33.34 17.55
C LEU A 227 18.11 -32.35 18.53
N PHE A 228 17.30 -31.43 18.00
CA PHE A 228 16.62 -30.37 18.76
C PHE A 228 15.11 -30.36 18.44
N PRO A 229 14.36 -31.41 18.83
CA PRO A 229 12.93 -31.51 18.53
C PRO A 229 12.09 -30.41 19.21
N GLU A 230 12.61 -29.76 20.23
CA GLU A 230 12.00 -28.61 20.90
C GLU A 230 12.06 -27.32 20.06
N TYR A 231 12.90 -27.27 19.02
CA TYR A 231 12.96 -26.16 18.08
C TYR A 231 11.91 -26.36 16.97
N ASP A 232 10.68 -26.00 17.29
CA ASP A 232 9.57 -26.02 16.33
C ASP A 232 9.33 -24.63 15.70
N SER A 233 8.47 -24.59 14.67
CA SER A 233 8.14 -23.36 13.96
C SER A 233 7.44 -22.32 14.86
N TYR A 234 6.77 -22.76 15.92
CA TYR A 234 6.09 -21.86 16.85
C TYR A 234 7.09 -21.18 17.78
N LEU A 235 8.11 -21.89 18.26
CA LEU A 235 9.22 -21.33 19.01
C LEU A 235 9.99 -20.33 18.14
N GLN A 236 10.33 -20.70 16.91
CA GLN A 236 11.01 -19.80 15.97
C GLN A 236 10.22 -18.50 15.75
N TYR A 237 8.93 -18.60 15.45
CA TYR A 237 8.06 -17.43 15.31
C TYR A 237 8.07 -16.58 16.59
N SER A 238 7.98 -17.23 17.75
CA SER A 238 7.97 -16.53 19.04
C SER A 238 9.27 -15.78 19.30
N MET A 239 10.44 -16.34 18.97
CA MET A 239 11.75 -15.68 19.13
C MET A 239 11.89 -14.43 18.24
N ILE A 240 11.34 -14.46 17.02
CA ILE A 240 11.30 -13.28 16.14
C ILE A 240 10.43 -12.19 16.77
N GLU A 241 9.23 -12.57 17.23
CA GLU A 241 8.29 -11.61 17.83
C GLU A 241 8.75 -11.08 19.18
N GLU A 242 9.49 -11.86 19.97
CA GLU A 242 10.20 -11.38 21.16
C GLU A 242 11.17 -10.26 20.79
N THR A 243 12.04 -10.51 19.81
CA THR A 243 13.06 -9.54 19.36
C THR A 243 12.42 -8.25 18.87
N ARG A 244 11.36 -8.36 18.05
CA ARG A 244 10.61 -7.21 17.52
C ARG A 244 9.88 -6.46 18.63
N SER A 245 9.23 -7.18 19.55
CA SER A 245 8.51 -6.58 20.67
C SER A 245 9.44 -5.89 21.65
N PHE A 246 10.63 -6.45 21.88
CA PHE A 246 11.67 -5.84 22.69
C PHE A 246 12.11 -4.51 22.07
N PHE A 247 12.45 -4.51 20.78
CA PHE A 247 12.85 -3.29 20.07
C PHE A 247 11.74 -2.24 20.03
N ARG A 248 10.48 -2.67 19.84
CA ARG A 248 9.29 -1.81 19.92
C ARG A 248 9.20 -1.11 21.28
N ALA A 249 9.36 -1.85 22.38
CA ALA A 249 9.31 -1.27 23.72
C ALA A 249 10.45 -0.26 23.96
N LEU A 250 11.67 -0.54 23.47
CA LEU A 250 12.77 0.42 23.55
C LEU A 250 12.41 1.77 22.93
N ILE A 251 11.72 1.76 21.78
CA ILE A 251 11.28 2.97 21.08
C ILE A 251 10.12 3.64 21.82
N GLN A 252 9.06 2.88 22.13
CA GLN A 252 7.82 3.43 22.69
C GLN A 252 8.03 4.02 24.09
N GLU A 253 8.86 3.38 24.90
CA GLU A 253 9.18 3.83 26.26
C GLU A 253 10.43 4.73 26.30
N ASN A 254 11.04 5.02 25.14
CA ASN A 254 12.26 5.82 25.01
C ASN A 254 13.37 5.34 25.96
N LEU A 255 13.59 4.01 25.99
CA LEU A 255 14.56 3.39 26.88
C LEU A 255 15.98 3.60 26.38
N SER A 256 16.94 3.57 27.32
CA SER A 256 18.36 3.69 26.99
C SER A 256 18.80 2.57 26.05
N ILE A 257 19.63 2.89 25.05
CA ILE A 257 20.29 1.89 24.17
C ILE A 257 21.07 0.82 24.95
N LYS A 258 21.47 1.10 26.20
CA LYS A 258 22.11 0.12 27.09
C LYS A 258 21.26 -1.13 27.31
N ASN A 259 19.93 -1.02 27.20
CA ASN A 259 19.02 -2.17 27.32
C ASN A 259 19.30 -3.24 26.26
N VAL A 260 19.81 -2.89 25.09
CA VAL A 260 20.23 -3.85 24.06
C VAL A 260 21.36 -4.77 24.56
N VAL A 261 22.22 -4.27 25.45
CA VAL A 261 23.34 -5.04 26.03
C VAL A 261 22.92 -5.71 27.34
N LYS A 262 22.16 -5.00 28.17
CA LYS A 262 21.67 -5.48 29.45
C LYS A 262 20.31 -4.86 29.77
N SER A 263 19.29 -5.70 29.79
CA SER A 263 17.92 -5.35 30.17
C SER A 263 17.51 -6.12 31.43
N ASP A 264 16.67 -5.50 32.25
CA ASP A 264 16.06 -6.14 33.43
C ASP A 264 14.66 -6.72 33.11
N PHE A 265 14.27 -6.73 31.83
CA PHE A 265 13.02 -7.28 31.33
C PHE A 265 13.23 -8.05 30.01
N VAL A 266 12.28 -8.92 29.70
CA VAL A 266 12.21 -9.75 28.48
C VAL A 266 10.78 -9.78 27.96
N MET A 267 10.60 -10.05 26.66
CA MET A 267 9.28 -10.13 26.01
C MET A 267 8.91 -11.59 25.78
N LEU A 268 7.93 -12.09 26.52
CA LEU A 268 7.59 -13.51 26.51
C LEU A 268 6.14 -13.75 26.12
N ASN A 269 5.93 -14.80 25.34
CA ASN A 269 4.67 -15.50 25.26
C ASN A 269 4.79 -16.85 26.00
N GLU A 270 3.71 -17.62 26.05
CA GLU A 270 3.67 -18.94 26.71
C GLU A 270 4.79 -19.88 26.19
N ARG A 271 4.97 -19.94 24.86
CA ARG A 271 5.97 -20.81 24.23
C ARG A 271 7.41 -20.48 24.63
N LEU A 272 7.74 -19.20 24.74
CA LEU A 272 9.06 -18.73 25.18
C LEU A 272 9.26 -18.92 26.68
N ALA A 273 8.23 -18.69 27.50
CA ALA A 273 8.30 -18.93 28.93
C ALA A 273 8.63 -20.40 29.23
N GLU A 274 7.96 -21.35 28.55
CA GLU A 274 8.29 -22.77 28.62
C GLU A 274 9.73 -23.06 28.18
N HIS A 275 10.18 -22.44 27.08
CA HIS A 275 11.52 -22.64 26.55
C HIS A 275 12.62 -22.12 27.49
N TYR A 276 12.38 -21.00 28.17
CA TYR A 276 13.32 -20.40 29.12
C TYR A 276 13.16 -20.91 30.56
N GLY A 277 12.12 -21.68 30.85
CA GLY A 277 11.85 -22.27 32.17
C GLY A 277 11.40 -21.24 33.21
N ILE A 278 10.58 -20.26 32.78
CA ILE A 278 10.01 -19.20 33.63
C ILE A 278 8.57 -19.54 34.02
#